data_AF-A0A349BZV6-F1
#
_entry.id   AF-A0A349BZV6-F1
#
_cell.length_a   1.000
_cell.length_b   1.000
_cell.length_c   1.000
_cell.angle_alpha   90.00
_cell.angle_beta   90.00
_cell.angle_gamma   90.00
#
_symmetry.space_group_name_H-M   'P 1'
#
loop_
_entity.id
_entity.type
_entity.pdbx_description
1 polymer ?
#
loop_
_entity_poly.entity_id
_entity_poly.type
_entity_poly.pdbx_seq_one_letter_code
_entity_poly.pdbx_strand_id
1 'polypeptide(L)'
;MIKNVALKKILSGTVFRGISALNRAVPVRDDVILLYCNMEFRDNIRYLYDYLIEQGYNKKYTIIRSQNEPFAGPVPDNVRIVSNAQAIGWFLRAGHVFYTFGKLP
;
A
#
# COMPACT_ATOMS: atom_id res chain seq x y z
N MET A 1 8.16 10.20 20.92
CA MET A 1 7.91 11.67 20.95
C MET A 1 9.24 12.38 21.20
N ILE A 2 9.70 13.24 20.28
CA ILE A 2 11.00 13.92 20.41
C ILE A 2 10.89 14.98 21.53
N LYS A 3 11.64 14.78 22.62
CA LYS A 3 11.59 15.65 23.82
C LYS A 3 12.31 16.99 23.61
N ASN A 4 13.29 17.05 22.69
CA ASN A 4 14.04 18.27 22.40
C ASN A 4 13.30 19.15 21.38
N VAL A 5 12.83 20.31 21.84
CA VAL A 5 12.02 21.25 21.06
C VAL A 5 12.79 21.88 19.89
N ALA A 6 14.09 22.16 20.07
CA ALA A 6 14.93 22.72 19.01
C ALA A 6 15.16 21.70 17.88
N LEU A 7 15.50 20.45 18.25
CA LEU A 7 15.65 19.36 17.30
C LEU A 7 14.34 19.06 16.55
N LYS A 8 13.20 19.10 17.26
CA LYS A 8 11.87 18.94 16.66
C LYS A 8 11.60 20.02 15.61
N LYS A 9 11.91 21.29 15.91
CA LYS A 9 11.75 22.40 14.96
C LYS A 9 12.63 22.26 13.71
N ILE A 10 13.88 21.82 13.87
CA ILE A 10 14.80 21.61 12.74
C ILE A 10 14.31 20.45 11.86
N LEU A 11 13.95 19.31 12.45
CA LEU A 11 13.45 18.16 11.69
C LEU A 11 12.16 18.49 10.93
N SER A 12 11.24 19.22 11.55
CA SER A 12 10.00 19.67 10.89
C SER A 12 10.23 20.73 9.82
N GLY A 13 11.16 21.66 10.02
CA GLY A 13 11.45 22.74 9.08
C GLY A 13 12.16 22.27 7.81
N THR A 14 12.99 21.23 7.91
CA THR A 14 13.88 20.80 6.83
C THR A 14 13.53 19.39 6.32
N VAL A 15 13.64 18.38 7.17
CA VAL A 15 13.57 16.96 6.76
C VAL A 15 12.16 16.56 6.35
N PHE A 16 11.15 16.85 7.18
CA PHE A 16 9.77 16.50 6.85
C PHE A 16 9.21 17.32 5.68
N ARG A 17 9.69 18.55 5.49
CA ARG A 17 9.33 19.37 4.34
C ARG A 17 9.91 18.79 3.04
N GLY A 18 11.16 18.34 3.06
CA GLY A 18 11.79 17.66 1.92
C GLY A 18 11.08 16.36 1.54
N ILE A 19 10.77 15.52 2.54
CA ILE A 19 10.01 14.28 2.33
C ILE A 19 8.60 14.58 1.78
N SER A 20 7.94 15.63 2.28
CA SER A 20 6.61 16.05 1.79
C SER A 20 6.66 16.54 0.35
N ALA A 21 7.72 17.26 -0.05
CA ALA A 21 7.91 17.69 -1.43
C ALA A 21 8.15 16.51 -2.37
N LEU A 22 8.97 15.53 -1.95
CA LEU A 22 9.19 14.30 -2.70
C LEU A 22 7.89 13.49 -2.85
N ASN A 23 7.09 13.39 -1.79
CA ASN A 23 5.81 12.67 -1.84
C ASN A 23 4.82 13.30 -2.83
N ARG A 24 4.81 14.63 -2.96
CA ARG A 24 3.99 15.32 -3.99
C ARG A 24 4.50 15.10 -5.42
N ALA A 25 5.78 14.78 -5.58
CA ALA A 25 6.39 14.57 -6.89
C ALA A 25 6.19 13.13 -7.40
N VAL A 26 5.89 12.17 -6.52
CA VAL A 26 5.55 10.81 -6.93
C VAL A 26 4.11 10.83 -7.49
N PRO A 27 3.90 10.51 -8.78
CA PRO A 27 2.56 10.54 -9.35
C PRO A 27 1.71 9.43 -8.73
N VAL A 28 0.56 9.84 -8.19
CA VAL A 28 -0.47 8.90 -7.75
C VAL A 28 -1.05 8.19 -8.97
N ARG A 29 -1.26 6.89 -8.82
CA ARG A 29 -1.83 5.99 -9.80
C ARG A 29 -3.22 5.58 -9.36
N ASP A 30 -4.22 6.31 -9.84
CA ASP A 30 -5.64 6.04 -9.58
C ASP A 30 -6.10 4.69 -10.17
N ASP A 31 -5.33 4.14 -11.09
CA ASP A 31 -5.53 2.80 -11.65
C ASP A 31 -5.01 1.67 -10.74
N VAL A 32 -4.44 1.97 -9.57
CA VAL A 32 -3.84 0.99 -8.66
C VAL A 32 -4.65 0.86 -7.37
N ILE A 33 -5.04 -0.38 -7.06
CA ILE A 33 -5.64 -0.77 -5.79
C ILE A 33 -4.61 -1.59 -5.00
N LEU A 34 -4.16 -1.07 -3.86
CA LEU A 34 -3.30 -1.79 -2.92
C LEU A 34 -4.14 -2.43 -1.82
N LEU A 35 -4.01 -3.75 -1.69
CA LEU A 35 -4.57 -4.56 -0.62
C LEU A 35 -3.43 -5.00 0.31
N TYR A 36 -3.27 -4.31 1.43
CA TYR A 36 -2.18 -4.55 2.38
C TYR A 36 -2.62 -5.42 3.55
N CYS A 37 -1.86 -6.47 3.85
CA CYS A 37 -1.99 -7.21 5.10
C CYS A 37 -0.60 -7.49 5.67
N ASN A 38 -0.35 -7.11 6.93
CA ASN A 38 0.96 -7.39 7.54
C ASN A 38 1.11 -8.87 7.94
N MET A 39 -0.02 -9.55 8.19
CA MET A 39 -0.09 -10.97 8.52
C MET A 39 -0.59 -11.76 7.30
N GLU A 40 -1.18 -12.93 7.54
CA GLU A 40 -1.85 -13.73 6.50
C GLU A 40 -2.97 -12.94 5.83
N PHE A 41 -3.10 -13.12 4.51
CA PHE A 41 -4.11 -12.48 3.69
C PHE A 41 -5.52 -13.05 3.95
N ARG A 42 -6.19 -12.55 4.99
CA ARG A 42 -7.48 -13.04 5.51
C ARG A 42 -8.44 -11.91 5.93
N ASP A 43 -9.60 -12.26 6.49
CA ASP A 43 -10.63 -11.32 6.94
C ASP A 43 -11.12 -10.39 5.81
N ASN A 44 -11.52 -9.17 6.14
CA ASN A 44 -12.08 -8.17 5.23
C ASN A 44 -11.24 -7.93 3.97
N ILE A 45 -9.91 -7.98 4.02
CA ILE A 45 -9.07 -7.75 2.83
C ILE A 45 -9.21 -8.91 1.83
N ARG A 46 -9.41 -10.14 2.34
CA ARG A 46 -9.66 -11.32 1.52
C ARG A 46 -11.02 -11.25 0.85
N TYR A 47 -12.08 -10.93 1.61
CA TYR A 47 -13.42 -10.76 1.05
C TYR A 47 -13.49 -9.63 0.02
N LEU A 48 -12.80 -8.51 0.28
CA LEU A 48 -12.70 -7.42 -0.68
C LEU A 48 -11.97 -7.85 -1.96
N TYR A 49 -10.85 -8.56 -1.84
CA TYR A 49 -10.14 -9.11 -2.99
C TYR A 49 -11.05 -10.01 -3.83
N ASP A 50 -11.73 -10.96 -3.20
CA ASP A 50 -12.60 -11.92 -3.90
C ASP A 50 -13.71 -11.18 -4.65
N TYR A 51 -14.37 -10.22 -4.01
CA TYR A 51 -15.38 -9.37 -4.66
C TYR A 51 -14.81 -8.58 -5.85
N LEU A 52 -13.62 -7.98 -5.72
CA LEU A 52 -12.99 -7.21 -6.80
C LEU A 52 -12.70 -8.09 -8.02
N ILE A 53 -12.25 -9.33 -7.80
CA ILE A 53 -11.98 -10.29 -8.87
C ILE A 53 -13.28 -10.79 -9.50
N GLU A 54 -14.27 -11.19 -8.69
CA GLU A 54 -15.57 -11.67 -9.17
C GLU A 54 -16.30 -10.64 -10.04
N GLN A 55 -16.22 -9.37 -9.67
CA GLN A 55 -16.82 -8.27 -10.43
C GLN A 55 -15.93 -7.75 -11.56
N GLY A 56 -14.74 -8.35 -11.77
CA GLY A 56 -13.85 -8.02 -12.87
C GLY A 56 -13.17 -6.66 -12.77
N TYR A 57 -12.99 -6.11 -11.57
CA TYR A 57 -12.28 -4.84 -11.37
C TYR A 57 -10.83 -4.91 -11.84
N ASN A 58 -10.22 -6.09 -11.82
CA ASN A 58 -8.88 -6.33 -12.35
C ASN A 58 -8.76 -6.06 -13.87
N LYS A 59 -9.87 -5.95 -14.61
CA LYS A 59 -9.84 -5.51 -16.03
C LYS A 59 -9.52 -4.02 -16.17
N LYS A 60 -9.88 -3.21 -15.17
CA LYS A 60 -9.68 -1.75 -15.16
C LYS A 60 -8.52 -1.32 -14.25
N TYR A 61 -8.36 -1.99 -13.12
CA TYR A 61 -7.39 -1.65 -12.09
C TYR A 61 -6.27 -2.68 -12.01
N THR A 62 -5.05 -2.22 -11.73
CA THR A 62 -3.96 -3.07 -11.27
C THR A 62 -4.15 -3.32 -9.78
N ILE A 63 -4.39 -4.57 -9.40
CA ILE A 63 -4.59 -4.97 -7.99
C ILE A 63 -3.26 -5.48 -7.43
N ILE A 64 -2.73 -4.79 -6.43
CA ILE A 64 -1.53 -5.19 -5.70
C ILE A 64 -1.95 -5.88 -4.41
N ARG A 65 -1.67 -7.18 -4.31
CA ARG A 65 -1.93 -8.01 -3.14
C ARG A 65 -0.65 -8.17 -2.33
N SER A 66 -0.62 -7.59 -1.13
CA SER A 66 0.48 -7.75 -0.18
C SER A 66 0.32 -9.05 0.59
N GLN A 67 1.34 -9.90 0.55
CA GLN A 67 1.41 -11.12 1.35
C GLN A 67 2.86 -11.62 1.38
N ASN A 68 3.26 -12.26 2.48
CA ASN A 68 4.60 -12.85 2.59
C ASN A 68 4.56 -14.37 2.49
N GLU A 69 3.39 -14.96 2.73
CA GLU A 69 3.14 -16.39 2.58
C GLU A 69 3.08 -16.81 1.10
N PRO A 70 3.52 -18.03 0.78
CA PRO A 70 3.39 -18.58 -0.56
C PRO A 70 1.92 -18.67 -0.97
N PHE A 71 1.62 -18.30 -2.22
CA PHE A 71 0.31 -18.51 -2.82
C PHE A 71 0.43 -19.48 -3.98
N ALA A 72 -0.27 -20.59 -3.87
CA ALA A 72 -0.25 -21.68 -4.84
C ALA A 72 -1.41 -21.60 -5.87
N GLY A 73 -2.26 -20.59 -5.79
CA GLY A 73 -3.41 -20.43 -6.68
C GLY A 73 -3.05 -19.73 -8.01
N PRO A 74 -3.93 -19.80 -9.02
CA PRO A 74 -3.79 -18.98 -10.21
C PRO A 74 -3.90 -17.50 -9.85
N VAL A 75 -3.01 -16.69 -10.42
CA VAL A 75 -3.04 -15.24 -10.27
C VAL A 75 -3.83 -14.66 -11.45
N PRO A 76 -4.97 -13.97 -11.22
CA PRO A 76 -5.73 -13.35 -12.30
C PRO A 76 -4.93 -12.25 -13.02
N ASP A 77 -5.35 -11.92 -14.24
CA ASP A 77 -4.76 -10.81 -14.99
C ASP A 77 -4.80 -9.50 -14.20
N ASN A 78 -3.75 -8.68 -14.35
CA ASN A 78 -3.55 -7.41 -13.64
C ASN A 78 -3.56 -7.51 -12.11
N VAL A 79 -3.40 -8.71 -11.54
CA VAL A 79 -3.13 -8.91 -10.12
C VAL A 79 -1.63 -9.15 -9.93
N ARG A 80 -1.02 -8.48 -8.95
CA ARG A 80 0.37 -8.71 -8.56
C ARG A 80 0.44 -9.05 -7.09
N ILE A 81 1.08 -10.17 -6.81
CA ILE A 81 1.40 -10.60 -5.46
C ILE A 81 2.79 -10.07 -5.12
N VAL A 82 2.89 -9.31 -4.04
CA VAL A 82 4.14 -8.66 -3.61
C VAL A 82 4.35 -8.86 -2.12
N SER A 83 5.61 -8.82 -1.69
CA SER A 83 5.92 -8.85 -0.26
C SER A 83 5.47 -7.57 0.45
N ASN A 84 5.32 -7.61 1.77
CA ASN A 84 4.93 -6.44 2.56
C ASN A 84 5.93 -5.29 2.45
N ALA A 85 7.21 -5.60 2.25
CA ALA A 85 8.25 -4.61 2.01
C ALA A 85 8.05 -3.90 0.65
N GLN A 86 7.73 -4.67 -0.40
CA GLN A 86 7.43 -4.11 -1.72
C GLN A 86 6.12 -3.32 -1.73
N ALA A 87 5.13 -3.75 -0.95
CA ALA A 87 3.84 -3.08 -0.81
C ALA A 87 3.98 -1.65 -0.25
N ILE A 88 4.97 -1.38 0.62
CA ILE A 88 5.26 -0.01 1.09
C ILE A 88 5.63 0.90 -0.09
N GLY A 89 6.38 0.38 -1.07
CA GLY A 89 6.70 1.15 -2.29
C GLY A 89 5.49 1.37 -3.20
N TRP A 90 4.47 0.53 -3.12
CA TRP A 90 3.18 0.73 -3.81
C TRP A 90 2.26 1.66 -3.05
N PHE A 91 2.31 1.67 -1.73
CA PHE A 91 1.52 2.56 -0.88
C PHE A 91 1.74 4.04 -1.22
N LEU A 92 2.99 4.43 -1.50
CA LEU A 92 3.34 5.80 -1.87
C LEU A 92 2.75 6.27 -3.21
N ARG A 93 2.27 5.36 -4.06
CA ARG A 93 1.78 5.68 -5.41
C ARG A 93 0.37 5.17 -5.70
N ALA A 94 -0.22 4.32 -4.86
CA ALA A 94 -1.54 3.76 -5.11
C ALA A 94 -2.63 4.80 -4.85
N GLY A 95 -3.58 4.96 -5.78
CA GLY A 95 -4.73 5.85 -5.59
C GLY A 95 -5.78 5.27 -4.63
N HIS A 96 -5.81 3.95 -4.49
CA HIS A 96 -6.72 3.26 -3.57
C HIS A 96 -5.95 2.30 -2.66
N VAL A 97 -6.10 2.45 -1.35
CA VAL A 97 -5.41 1.63 -0.35
C VAL A 97 -6.42 1.08 0.65
N PHE A 98 -6.45 -0.24 0.78
CA PHE A 98 -7.19 -0.96 1.80
C PHE A 98 -6.21 -1.78 2.61
N TYR A 99 -6.34 -1.77 3.93
CA TYR A 99 -5.42 -2.49 4.79
C TYR A 99 -6.11 -3.15 5.98
N THR A 100 -5.54 -4.27 6.41
CA THR A 100 -5.97 -5.00 7.60
C THR A 100 -4.76 -5.49 8.36
N PHE A 101 -4.80 -5.36 9.69
CA PHE A 101 -3.72 -5.75 10.61
C PHE A 101 -2.36 -5.12 10.28
N GLY A 102 -1.97 -4.10 11.06
CA GLY A 102 -0.70 -3.42 10.91
C GLY A 102 -0.86 -1.90 10.78
N LYS A 103 0.27 -1.22 10.74
CA LYS A 103 0.34 0.21 10.41
C LYS A 103 1.13 0.37 9.12
N LEU A 104 0.48 0.96 8.12
CA LEU A 104 1.19 1.55 7.00
C LEU A 104 1.88 2.85 7.47
N PRO A 105 3.08 3.17 6.96
CA PRO A 105 3.88 4.32 7.37
C PRO A 105 3.25 5.66 7.02
#